data_AF-A0A968PAA8-F1
#
_entry.id   AF-A0A968PAA8-F1
#
_cell.length_a   1.000
_cell.length_b   1.000
_cell.length_c   1.000
_cell.angle_alpha   90.00
_cell.angle_beta   90.00
_cell.angle_gamma   90.00
#
_symmetry.space_group_name_H-M   'P 1'
#
loop_
_entity.id
_entity.type
_entity.pdbx_description
1 polymer ?
#
loop_
_entity_poly.entity_id
_entity_poly.type
_entity_poly.pdbx_seq_one_letter_code
_entity_poly.pdbx_strand_id
1 'polypeptide(L)' 'SRTLTSATLFDYTRDRAELLERAGAVFAWARKGAIEVAISHRLPLAEAEEAHLLLEGRQTIGKVLLLP' A
#
# COMPACT_ATOMS: atom_id res chain seq x y z
N SER A 1 -6.75 -25.48 -18.47
CA SER A 1 -7.26 -24.12 -18.23
C SER A 1 -6.13 -23.13 -18.49
N ARG A 2 -6.36 -22.04 -19.21
CA ARG A 2 -5.36 -20.96 -19.35
C ARG A 2 -5.61 -19.96 -18.22
N THR A 3 -4.86 -20.07 -17.12
CA THR A 3 -4.87 -19.06 -16.07
C THR A 3 -3.95 -17.91 -16.51
N LEU A 4 -4.49 -16.71 -16.67
CA LEU A 4 -3.69 -15.48 -16.70
C LEU A 4 -3.24 -15.20 -15.27
N THR A 5 -2.02 -15.60 -14.92
CA THR A 5 -1.38 -15.07 -13.72
C THR A 5 -1.01 -13.62 -14.03
N SER A 6 -1.75 -12.67 -13.47
CA SER A 6 -1.38 -11.25 -13.58
C SER A 6 0.00 -11.03 -12.97
N ALA A 7 0.74 -10.04 -13.49
CA ALA A 7 2.02 -9.65 -12.92
C ALA A 7 1.82 -9.15 -11.48
N THR A 8 2.63 -9.67 -10.57
CA THR A 8 2.70 -9.28 -9.16
C THR A 8 3.61 -8.06 -9.00
N LEU A 9 3.62 -7.44 -7.81
CA LEU A 9 4.55 -6.33 -7.53
C LEU A 9 6.01 -6.74 -7.76
N PHE A 10 6.35 -8.00 -7.44
CA PHE A 10 7.72 -8.52 -7.59
C PHE A 10 8.20 -8.54 -9.04
N ASP A 11 7.30 -8.69 -10.01
CA ASP A 11 7.63 -8.62 -11.43
C ASP A 11 8.07 -7.21 -11.87
N TYR A 12 7.75 -6.20 -11.06
CA TYR A 12 8.09 -4.79 -11.25
C TYR A 12 9.09 -4.29 -10.20
N THR A 13 9.62 -5.13 -9.32
CA THR A 13 10.65 -4.72 -8.35
C THR A 13 11.73 -5.79 -8.30
N ARG A 14 12.18 -6.24 -9.48
CA ARG A 14 13.00 -7.45 -9.63
C ARG A 14 14.40 -7.30 -9.05
N ASP A 15 14.96 -6.10 -9.15
CA ASP A 15 16.24 -5.76 -8.54
C ASP A 15 16.16 -4.43 -7.78
N ARG A 16 17.24 -4.15 -7.03
CA ARG A 16 17.32 -2.95 -6.20
C ARG A 16 17.24 -1.66 -7.02
N ALA A 17 17.80 -1.64 -8.23
CA ALA A 17 17.79 -0.45 -9.07
C ALA A 17 16.36 -0.14 -9.53
N GLU A 18 15.65 -1.16 -10.03
CA GLU A 18 14.26 -1.05 -10.45
C GLU A 18 13.34 -0.66 -9.28
N LEU A 19 13.53 -1.26 -8.10
CA LEU A 19 12.78 -0.90 -6.89
C LEU A 19 12.95 0.58 -6.53
N LEU A 20 14.19 1.07 -6.52
CA LEU A 20 14.48 2.46 -6.15
C LEU A 20 13.99 3.47 -7.17
N GLU A 21 14.08 3.16 -8.47
CA GLU A 21 13.53 4.00 -9.53
C GLU A 21 12.02 4.21 -9.31
N ARG A 22 11.28 3.11 -9.13
CA ARG A 22 9.83 3.14 -8.95
C ARG A 22 9.41 3.81 -7.66
N ALA A 23 10.08 3.51 -6.54
CA ALA A 23 9.83 4.17 -5.28
C ALA A 23 10.09 5.68 -5.39
N GLY A 24 11.19 6.07 -6.06
CA GLY A 24 11.54 7.46 -6.32
C GLY A 24 10.45 8.20 -7.10
N ALA A 25 9.88 7.57 -8.12
CA ALA A 25 8.77 8.14 -8.89
C ALA A 25 7.52 8.38 -8.02
N VAL A 26 7.10 7.38 -7.23
CA VAL A 26 5.94 7.50 -6.34
C VAL A 26 6.15 8.62 -5.32
N PHE A 27 7.31 8.69 -4.68
CA PHE A 27 7.60 9.77 -3.73
C PHE A 27 7.72 11.14 -4.40
N ALA A 28 8.21 11.21 -5.64
CA ALA A 28 8.22 12.46 -6.39
C ALA A 28 6.80 12.96 -6.70
N TRP A 29 5.87 12.06 -7.06
CA TRP A 29 4.47 12.41 -7.25
C TRP A 29 3.81 12.87 -5.95
N ALA A 30 4.06 12.18 -4.83
CA ALA A 30 3.58 12.61 -3.52
C ALA A 30 4.09 14.00 -3.13
N ARG A 31 5.40 14.28 -3.30
CA ARG A 31 5.98 15.61 -3.04
C ARG A 31 5.41 16.71 -3.93
N LYS A 32 5.05 16.37 -5.17
CA LYS A 32 4.42 17.31 -6.11
C LYS A 32 2.92 17.49 -5.89
N GLY A 33 2.32 16.77 -4.92
CA GLY A 33 0.87 16.77 -4.70
C GLY A 33 0.07 16.08 -5.81
N ALA A 34 0.72 15.34 -6.71
CA ALA A 34 0.05 14.59 -7.77
C ALA A 34 -0.61 13.30 -7.24
N ILE A 35 -0.18 12.83 -6.06
CA ILE A 35 -0.82 11.74 -5.31
C ILE A 35 -1.07 12.24 -3.90
N GLU A 36 -2.33 12.19 -3.48
CA GLU A 36 -2.72 12.38 -2.09
C GLU A 36 -2.82 11.02 -1.37
N VAL A 37 -2.17 10.90 -0.21
CA VAL A 37 -2.22 9.69 0.60
C VAL A 37 -3.35 9.81 1.62
N ALA A 38 -4.51 9.27 1.29
CA ALA A 38 -5.63 9.19 2.22
C ALA A 38 -5.38 8.15 3.32
N ILE A 39 -5.34 8.61 4.58
CA ILE A 39 -5.23 7.75 5.77
C ILE A 39 -6.61 7.71 6.41
N SER A 40 -7.22 6.53 6.40
CA SER A 40 -8.55 6.30 6.96
C SER A 40 -8.49 6.14 8.48
N HIS A 41 -7.53 5.38 9.00
CA HIS A 41 -7.41 5.08 10.43
C HIS A 41 -5.95 5.01 10.87
N ARG A 42 -5.72 5.31 12.15
CA ARG A 42 -4.46 5.11 12.87
C ARG A 42 -4.79 4.38 14.16
N LEU A 43 -4.35 3.15 14.29
CA LEU A 43 -4.64 2.30 15.44
C LEU A 43 -3.33 1.88 16.11
N PRO A 44 -3.28 1.68 17.43
CA PRO A 44 -2.14 1.02 18.08
C PRO A 44 -1.89 -0.36 17.45
N LEU A 45 -0.64 -0.81 17.42
CA LEU A 45 -0.27 -2.14 16.93
C LEU A 45 -0.97 -3.25 17.72
N ALA A 46 -1.26 -3.00 19.00
CA ALA A 46 -2.05 -3.90 19.84
C ALA A 46 -3.48 -4.13 19.31
N GLU A 47 -4.00 -3.25 18.46
CA GLU A 47 -5.34 -3.33 17.85
C GLU A 47 -5.29 -3.82 16.39
N ALA A 48 -4.28 -4.62 16.03
CA ALA A 48 -4.16 -5.17 14.68
C ALA A 48 -5.38 -6.01 14.26
N GLU A 49 -6.03 -6.71 15.20
CA GLU A 49 -7.28 -7.44 14.93
C GLU A 49 -8.37 -6.51 14.39
N GLU A 50 -8.60 -5.38 15.05
CA GLU A 50 -9.60 -4.39 14.64
C GLU A 50 -9.26 -3.80 13.26
N ALA A 51 -7.97 -3.52 13.00
CA ALA A 51 -7.52 -3.09 11.68
C ALA A 51 -7.91 -4.08 10.57
N HIS A 52 -7.79 -5.39 10.83
CA HIS A 52 -8.20 -6.43 9.88
C HIS A 52 -9.72 -6.49 9.72
N LEU A 53 -10.49 -6.41 10.81
CA LEU A 53 -11.95 -6.40 10.75
C LEU A 53 -12.49 -5.21 9.93
N LEU A 54 -11.90 -4.02 10.09
CA LEU A 54 -12.23 -2.83 9.31
C LEU A 54 -11.93 -3.02 7.81
N LEU A 55 -10.82 -3.67 7.47
CA LEU A 55 -10.43 -3.95 6.08
C LEU A 55 -11.34 -5.00 5.43
N GLU A 56 -11.56 -6.13 6.10
CA GLU A 56 -12.37 -7.25 5.61
C GLU A 56 -13.84 -6.88 5.51
N GLY A 57 -14.35 -6.11 6.49
CA GLY A 57 -15.69 -5.54 6.47
C GLY A 57 -15.89 -4.43 5.45
N ARG A 58 -14.84 -4.03 4.70
CA ARG A 58 -14.86 -2.95 3.69
C ARG A 58 -15.32 -1.61 4.30
N GLN A 59 -15.00 -1.37 5.56
CA GLN A 59 -15.39 -0.17 6.31
C GLN A 59 -14.41 0.99 6.13
N THR A 60 -13.39 0.82 5.26
CA THR A 60 -12.32 1.80 5.07
C THR A 60 -12.18 2.18 3.60
N ILE A 61 -11.93 3.46 3.37
CA ILE A 61 -11.49 3.99 2.08
C ILE A 61 -10.18 4.73 2.34
N GLY A 62 -9.07 4.16 1.88
CA GLY A 62 -7.72 4.67 2.15
C GLY A 62 -6.87 3.68 2.94
N LYS A 63 -5.79 4.18 3.56
CA LYS A 63 -4.84 3.36 4.32
C LYS A 63 -5.22 3.28 5.81
N VAL A 64 -5.07 2.10 6.40
CA VAL A 64 -5.09 1.91 7.86
C VAL A 64 -3.64 1.77 8.31
N LEU A 65 -3.22 2.59 9.29
CA LEU A 65 -1.86 2.56 9.82
C LEU A 65 -1.86 1.99 11.23
N LEU A 66 -0.93 1.07 11.49
CA LEU A 66 -0.63 0.58 12.83
C LEU A 66 0.53 1.40 13.41
N LEU A 67 0.33 1.92 14.61
CA LEU A 67 1.30 2.70 15.37
C LEU A 67 1.91 1.82 16.45
N PRO A 68 3.25 1.71 16.54
CA PRO A 68 3.91 0.86 17.52
C PRO A 68 3.68 1.31 18.97
#